data_AF-A0A3M9N3N4-F1
#
_entry.id   AF-A0A3M9N3N4-F1
#
_cell.length_a   1.000
_cell.length_b   1.000
_cell.length_c   1.000
_cell.angle_alpha   90.00
_cell.angle_beta   90.00
_cell.angle_gamma   90.00
#
_symmetry.space_group_name_H-M   'P 1'
#
loop_
_entity.id
_entity.type
_entity.pdbx_description
1 polymer ?
#
loop_
_entity_poly.entity_id
_entity_poly.type
_entity_poly.pdbx_seq_one_letter_code
_entity_poly.pdbx_strand_id
1 'polypeptide(L)'
;MALYGTHPPLSLAEDPSDPVWHWFICNGPHGERFTWEKPSYAESDLHYLENFIDERAETIEKFYERARTVALKSLEIDNHVMIRTAIQVLCVIGQDEDLQLVLEFVNHEDKSVRNDAKACLFERGIKFKKEK
;
A
#
# COMPACT_ATOMS: atom_id res chain seq x y z
N MET A 1 -20.44 -6.07 15.31
CA MET A 1 -18.97 -6.23 15.45
C MET A 1 -18.38 -6.20 14.06
N ALA A 2 -17.63 -5.16 13.71
CA ALA A 2 -16.97 -5.09 12.41
C ALA A 2 -15.86 -6.15 12.38
N LEU A 3 -15.97 -7.13 11.49
CA LEU A 3 -14.96 -8.15 11.25
C LEU A 3 -13.81 -7.48 10.50
N TYR A 4 -12.89 -6.81 11.20
CA TYR A 4 -11.65 -6.31 10.59
C TYR A 4 -10.83 -7.49 10.04
N GLY A 5 -10.15 -7.30 8.91
CA GLY A 5 -9.32 -8.34 8.29
C GLY A 5 -8.14 -8.77 9.18
N THR A 6 -7.41 -9.80 8.78
CA THR A 6 -6.24 -10.26 9.52
C THR A 6 -5.12 -9.22 9.37
N HIS A 7 -4.89 -8.42 10.41
CA HIS A 7 -3.76 -7.50 10.44
C HIS A 7 -2.45 -8.25 10.64
N PRO A 8 -1.36 -7.84 9.98
CA PRO A 8 -0.02 -8.33 10.32
C PRO A 8 0.29 -8.01 11.79
N PRO A 9 1.12 -8.82 12.47
CA PRO A 9 1.49 -8.53 13.84
C PRO A 9 2.34 -7.26 13.90
N LEU A 10 2.09 -6.40 14.90
CA LEU A 10 2.87 -5.17 15.14
C LEU A 10 4.37 -5.43 15.34
N SER A 11 4.78 -6.66 15.66
CA SER A 11 6.18 -7.06 15.74
C SER A 11 6.93 -6.96 14.40
N LEU A 12 6.23 -6.77 13.28
CA LEU A 12 6.84 -6.51 11.97
C LEU A 12 7.23 -5.04 11.79
N ALA A 13 6.75 -4.12 12.65
CA ALA A 13 7.23 -2.74 12.61
C ALA A 13 8.66 -2.65 13.14
N GLU A 14 9.51 -1.93 12.43
CA GLU A 14 10.86 -1.60 12.90
C GLU A 14 10.81 -0.72 14.16
N ASP A 15 9.86 0.21 14.20
CA ASP A 15 9.54 0.99 15.40
C ASP A 15 8.04 0.88 15.71
N PRO A 16 7.65 -0.02 16.62
CA PRO A 16 6.25 -0.17 17.03
C PRO A 16 5.66 1.05 17.75
N SER A 17 6.50 1.99 18.21
CA SER A 17 6.05 3.25 18.82
C SER A 17 5.82 4.36 17.80
N ASP A 18 6.30 4.19 16.57
CA ASP A 18 6.08 5.15 15.50
C ASP A 18 4.58 5.12 15.08
N PRO A 19 3.86 6.25 15.17
CA PRO A 19 2.44 6.31 14.81
C PRO A 19 2.17 5.99 13.33
N VAL A 20 3.14 6.17 12.43
CA VAL A 20 3.05 5.83 11.02
C VAL A 20 3.15 4.33 10.82
N TRP A 21 4.08 3.65 11.50
CA TRP A 21 4.14 2.18 11.51
C TRP A 21 2.87 1.57 12.11
N HIS A 22 2.42 2.13 13.24
CA HIS A 22 1.21 1.66 13.89
C HIS A 22 -0.02 1.84 12.99
N TRP A 23 -0.15 3.01 12.35
CA TRP A 23 -1.17 3.22 11.34
C TRP A 23 -1.03 2.18 10.22
N PHE A 24 0.13 2.09 9.57
CA PHE A 24 0.33 1.23 8.41
C PHE A 24 -0.11 -0.22 8.64
N ILE A 25 0.23 -0.79 9.80
CA ILE A 25 -0.11 -2.19 10.15
C ILE A 25 -1.57 -2.33 10.59
N CYS A 26 -2.06 -1.43 11.45
CA CYS A 26 -3.35 -1.62 12.12
C CYS A 26 -4.53 -0.91 11.43
N ASN A 27 -4.26 0.16 10.72
CA ASN A 27 -5.26 1.09 10.18
C ASN A 27 -4.98 1.53 8.73
N GLY A 28 -3.89 1.02 8.14
CA GLY A 28 -3.52 1.24 6.76
C GLY A 28 -4.50 0.56 5.81
N PRO A 29 -4.32 0.75 4.50
CA PRO A 29 -5.20 0.12 3.53
C PRO A 29 -5.18 -1.40 3.72
N HIS A 30 -6.38 -1.98 3.74
CA HIS A 30 -6.63 -3.33 4.21
C HIS A 30 -6.18 -4.41 3.23
N GLY A 31 -5.03 -4.27 2.56
CA GLY A 31 -4.38 -5.29 1.72
C GLY A 31 -5.40 -6.09 0.93
N GLU A 32 -5.76 -7.27 1.45
CA GLU A 32 -6.81 -8.19 0.99
C GLU A 32 -8.18 -7.62 0.62
N ARG A 33 -8.66 -6.60 1.31
CA ARG A 33 -9.98 -6.01 1.08
C ARG A 33 -9.94 -4.71 0.29
N PHE A 34 -8.74 -4.23 -0.07
CA PHE A 34 -8.59 -3.03 -0.85
C PHE A 34 -9.14 -3.24 -2.26
N THR A 35 -10.01 -2.33 -2.68
CA THR A 35 -10.61 -2.32 -4.01
C THR A 35 -10.05 -1.16 -4.84
N TRP A 36 -9.28 -1.54 -5.87
CA TRP A 36 -8.68 -0.62 -6.84
C TRP A 36 -9.72 0.09 -7.69
N GLU A 37 -10.74 -0.65 -8.14
CA GLU A 37 -11.85 -0.11 -8.92
C GLU A 37 -13.16 -0.36 -8.17
N LYS A 38 -14.03 0.65 -8.15
CA LYS A 38 -15.45 0.50 -7.76
C LYS A 38 -16.36 0.87 -8.92
N PRO A 39 -17.62 0.40 -8.91
CA PRO A 39 -18.64 0.87 -9.86
C PRO A 39 -18.72 2.40 -9.87
N SER A 40 -19.11 2.99 -11.01
CA SER A 40 -19.06 4.45 -11.30
C SER A 40 -19.78 5.40 -10.33
N TYR A 41 -20.41 4.89 -9.28
CA TYR A 41 -21.13 5.65 -8.26
C TYR A 41 -20.47 5.60 -6.88
N ALA A 42 -19.35 4.88 -6.72
CA ALA A 42 -18.63 4.75 -5.47
C ALA A 42 -17.15 5.12 -5.65
N GLU A 43 -16.59 5.85 -4.69
CA GLU A 43 -15.17 6.20 -4.68
C GLU A 43 -14.31 4.95 -4.41
N SER A 44 -13.22 4.81 -5.16
CA SER A 44 -12.28 3.70 -4.99
C SER A 44 -11.61 3.78 -3.63
N ASP A 45 -11.13 2.64 -3.11
CA ASP A 45 -10.37 2.66 -1.85
C ASP A 45 -9.04 3.42 -2.00
N LEU A 46 -8.56 3.58 -3.23
CA LEU A 46 -7.41 4.42 -3.55
C LEU A 46 -7.67 5.89 -3.24
N HIS A 47 -8.85 6.41 -3.60
CA HIS A 47 -9.21 7.79 -3.28
C HIS A 47 -9.42 7.99 -1.77
N TYR A 48 -10.02 7.03 -1.07
CA TYR A 48 -10.11 7.08 0.39
C TYR A 48 -8.73 7.05 1.06
N LEU A 49 -7.80 6.25 0.52
CA LEU A 49 -6.43 6.20 1.02
C LEU A 49 -5.71 7.53 0.80
N GLU A 50 -5.86 8.15 -0.37
CA GLU A 50 -5.33 9.48 -0.67
C GLU A 50 -5.83 10.53 0.33
N ASN A 51 -7.16 10.67 0.47
CA ASN A 51 -7.76 11.60 1.43
C ASN A 51 -7.27 11.35 2.86
N PHE A 52 -7.17 10.09 3.28
CA PHE A 52 -6.67 9.75 4.60
C PHE A 52 -5.22 10.20 4.79
N ILE A 53 -4.36 9.94 3.80
CA ILE A 53 -2.95 10.33 3.88
C ILE A 53 -2.82 11.86 3.96
N ASP A 54 -3.63 12.59 3.19
CA ASP A 54 -3.68 14.05 3.20
C ASP A 54 -4.11 14.57 4.59
N GLU A 55 -5.20 14.05 5.16
CA GLU A 55 -5.65 14.40 6.53
C GLU A 55 -4.58 14.13 7.59
N ARG A 56 -3.81 13.03 7.45
CA ARG A 56 -2.71 12.73 8.38
C ARG A 56 -1.52 13.64 8.19
N ALA A 57 -1.22 14.08 6.98
CA ALA A 57 -0.15 15.02 6.71
C ALA A 57 -0.40 16.39 7.34
N GLU A 58 -1.66 16.78 7.59
CA GLU A 58 -1.99 18.01 8.33
C GLU A 58 -1.64 17.95 9.82
N THR A 59 -1.60 16.74 10.40
CA THR A 59 -1.49 16.54 11.86
C THR A 59 -0.20 15.86 12.31
N ILE A 60 0.47 15.14 11.41
CA ILE A 60 1.71 14.43 11.68
C ILE A 60 2.82 15.00 10.79
N GLU A 61 3.86 15.55 11.42
CA GLU A 61 5.00 16.10 10.70
C GLU A 61 5.64 15.04 9.79
N LYS A 62 5.89 15.44 8.54
CA LYS A 62 6.52 14.63 7.49
C LYS A 62 5.81 13.28 7.25
N PHE A 63 4.48 13.25 7.41
CA PHE A 63 3.72 12.01 7.23
C PHE A 63 3.97 11.35 5.88
N TYR A 64 3.95 12.11 4.77
CA TYR A 64 4.23 11.57 3.43
C TYR A 64 5.58 10.85 3.35
N GLU A 65 6.66 11.52 3.76
CA GLU A 65 8.03 10.98 3.71
C GLU A 65 8.15 9.71 4.57
N ARG A 66 7.54 9.74 5.75
CA ARG A 66 7.57 8.63 6.70
C ARG A 66 6.72 7.45 6.21
N ALA A 67 5.51 7.70 5.72
CA ALA A 67 4.62 6.66 5.19
C ALA A 67 5.22 6.00 3.95
N ARG A 68 5.86 6.78 3.07
CA ARG A 68 6.64 6.25 1.94
C ARG A 68 7.80 5.37 2.42
N THR A 69 8.55 5.83 3.42
CA THR A 69 9.66 5.05 4.00
C THR A 69 9.17 3.73 4.60
N VAL A 70 8.07 3.75 5.35
CA VAL A 70 7.45 2.54 5.91
C VAL A 70 6.99 1.59 4.80
N ALA A 71 6.37 2.12 3.75
CA ALA A 71 5.93 1.32 2.61
C ALA A 71 7.11 0.65 1.89
N LEU A 72 8.19 1.40 1.62
CA LEU A 72 9.40 0.85 1.00
C LEU A 72 10.00 -0.29 1.83
N LYS A 73 10.14 -0.09 3.14
CA LYS A 73 10.61 -1.15 4.06
C LYS A 73 9.69 -2.37 4.07
N SER A 74 8.38 -2.14 3.95
CA SER A 74 7.38 -3.19 3.97
C SER A 74 7.36 -4.06 2.70
N LEU A 75 7.93 -3.59 1.58
CA LEU A 75 8.15 -4.42 0.39
C LEU A 75 9.19 -5.52 0.64
N GLU A 76 10.12 -5.31 1.58
CA GLU A 76 11.20 -6.26 1.90
C GLU A 76 10.78 -7.29 2.96
N ILE A 77 9.62 -7.11 3.59
CA ILE A 77 9.10 -8.02 4.60
C ILE A 77 8.39 -9.19 3.91
N ASP A 78 8.78 -10.42 4.23
CA ASP A 78 8.15 -11.66 3.75
C ASP A 78 6.76 -11.87 4.39
N ASN A 79 5.82 -10.98 4.05
CA ASN A 79 4.44 -11.01 4.46
C ASN A 79 3.58 -10.39 3.36
N HIS A 80 2.75 -11.22 2.72
CA HIS A 80 1.96 -10.78 1.56
C HIS A 80 1.02 -9.61 1.87
N VAL A 81 0.49 -9.50 3.10
CA VAL A 81 -0.38 -8.38 3.48
C VAL A 81 0.43 -7.09 3.56
N MET A 82 1.62 -7.12 4.18
CA MET A 82 2.53 -5.96 4.26
C MET A 82 2.95 -5.47 2.88
N ILE A 83 3.36 -6.39 1.99
CA ILE A 83 3.75 -6.07 0.61
C ILE A 83 2.59 -5.40 -0.14
N ARG A 84 1.37 -5.92 0.02
CA ARG A 84 0.18 -5.35 -0.62
C ARG A 84 -0.17 -3.97 -0.11
N THR A 85 -0.19 -3.78 1.21
CA THR A 85 -0.39 -2.47 1.83
C THR A 85 0.69 -1.48 1.36
N ALA A 86 1.94 -1.92 1.22
CA ALA A 86 3.03 -1.11 0.68
C ALA A 86 2.77 -0.66 -0.75
N ILE A 87 2.42 -1.59 -1.65
CA ILE A 87 2.08 -1.27 -3.04
C ILE A 87 0.93 -0.25 -3.12
N GLN A 88 -0.10 -0.42 -2.30
CA GLN A 88 -1.26 0.48 -2.24
C GLN A 88 -0.86 1.89 -1.80
N VAL A 89 -0.03 2.02 -0.75
CA VAL A 89 0.48 3.31 -0.27
C VAL A 89 1.41 3.95 -1.30
N LEU A 90 2.35 3.20 -1.88
CA LEU A 90 3.26 3.70 -2.91
C LEU A 90 2.52 4.12 -4.19
N CYS A 91 1.37 3.53 -4.49
CA CYS A 91 0.53 4.02 -5.57
C CYS A 91 0.11 5.48 -5.35
N VAL A 92 -0.21 5.86 -4.11
CA VAL A 92 -0.65 7.22 -3.79
C VAL A 92 0.54 8.18 -3.69
N ILE A 93 1.55 7.82 -2.90
CA ILE A 93 2.61 8.76 -2.49
C ILE A 93 4.02 8.40 -2.98
N GLY A 94 4.15 7.28 -3.69
CA GLY A 94 5.42 6.84 -4.23
C GLY A 94 5.86 7.70 -5.42
N GLN A 95 7.18 7.85 -5.55
CA GLN A 95 7.85 8.45 -6.70
C GLN A 95 8.13 7.40 -7.78
N ASP A 96 8.55 7.84 -8.96
CA ASP A 96 8.80 6.95 -10.09
C ASP A 96 9.84 5.87 -9.78
N GLU A 97 10.84 6.18 -8.94
CA GLU A 97 11.85 5.22 -8.47
C GLU A 97 11.24 4.14 -7.57
N ASP A 98 10.28 4.49 -6.72
CA ASP A 98 9.60 3.51 -5.86
C ASP A 98 8.73 2.57 -6.69
N LEU A 99 8.13 3.09 -7.76
CA LEU A 99 7.31 2.29 -8.67
C LEU A 99 8.15 1.35 -9.52
N GLN A 100 9.45 1.61 -9.71
CA GLN A 100 10.36 0.60 -10.25
C GLN A 100 10.50 -0.60 -9.32
N LEU A 101 10.46 -0.40 -8.00
CA LEU A 101 10.46 -1.52 -7.05
C LEU A 101 9.13 -2.30 -7.12
N VAL A 102 7.99 -1.59 -7.25
CA VAL A 102 6.68 -2.24 -7.45
C VAL A 102 6.66 -3.10 -8.72
N LEU A 103 7.42 -2.74 -9.75
CA LEU A 103 7.55 -3.51 -10.99
C LEU A 103 8.05 -4.94 -10.76
N GLU A 104 8.91 -5.17 -9.76
CA GLU A 104 9.43 -6.50 -9.43
C GLU A 104 8.32 -7.45 -8.96
N PHE A 105 7.23 -6.91 -8.42
CA PHE A 105 6.11 -7.67 -7.88
C PHE A 105 5.06 -8.10 -8.92
N VAL A 106 5.17 -7.68 -10.19
CA VAL A 106 4.19 -8.07 -11.23
C VAL A 106 4.18 -9.58 -11.52
N ASN A 107 5.27 -10.26 -11.16
CA ASN A 107 5.50 -11.70 -11.30
C ASN A 107 5.66 -12.42 -9.96
N HIS A 108 5.37 -11.76 -8.83
CA HIS A 108 5.43 -12.33 -7.49
C HIS A 108 4.67 -13.67 -7.39
N GLU A 109 5.06 -14.62 -6.53
CA GLU A 109 4.39 -15.93 -6.45
C GLU A 109 2.93 -15.84 -5.96
N ASP A 110 2.67 -14.94 -5.00
CA ASP A 110 1.33 -14.63 -4.52
C ASP A 110 0.51 -13.86 -5.59
N LYS A 111 -0.65 -14.42 -5.94
CA LYS A 111 -1.54 -13.85 -6.98
C LYS A 111 -2.08 -12.48 -6.60
N SER A 112 -2.37 -12.25 -5.32
CA SER A 112 -2.93 -10.99 -4.84
C SER A 112 -1.90 -9.88 -4.88
N VAL A 113 -0.65 -10.18 -4.49
CA VAL A 113 0.50 -9.26 -4.65
C VAL A 113 0.69 -8.89 -6.12
N ARG A 114 0.68 -9.86 -7.04
CA ARG A 114 0.78 -9.57 -8.49
C ARG A 114 -0.33 -8.65 -8.98
N ASN A 115 -1.56 -8.87 -8.53
CA ASN A 115 -2.71 -8.09 -8.97
C ASN A 115 -2.60 -6.64 -8.47
N ASP A 116 -2.23 -6.45 -7.21
CA ASP A 116 -2.02 -5.11 -6.64
C ASP A 116 -0.89 -4.37 -7.34
N ALA A 117 0.24 -5.04 -7.62
CA ALA A 117 1.34 -4.44 -8.37
C ALA A 117 0.89 -3.98 -9.78
N LYS A 118 0.15 -4.82 -10.49
CA LYS A 118 -0.36 -4.50 -11.83
C LYS A 118 -1.36 -3.34 -11.81
N ALA A 119 -2.25 -3.31 -10.82
CA ALA A 119 -3.22 -2.25 -10.65
C ALA A 119 -2.52 -0.92 -10.31
N CYS A 120 -1.59 -0.92 -9.35
CA CYS A 120 -0.77 0.25 -9.01
C CYS A 120 -0.08 0.85 -10.24
N LEU A 121 0.61 0.02 -11.03
CA LEU A 121 1.31 0.49 -12.23
C LEU A 121 0.35 1.00 -13.31
N PHE A 122 -0.84 0.39 -13.43
CA PHE A 122 -1.88 0.86 -14.34
C PHE A 122 -2.41 2.25 -13.93
N GLU A 123 -2.77 2.43 -12.66
CA GLU A 123 -3.22 3.73 -12.11
C GLU A 123 -2.16 4.82 -12.30
N ARG A 124 -0.88 4.46 -12.18
CA ARG A 124 0.25 5.36 -12.40
C ARG A 124 0.68 5.51 -13.86
N GLY A 125 -0.02 4.87 -14.80
CA GLY A 125 0.28 4.95 -16.24
C GLY A 125 1.61 4.30 -16.66
N ILE A 126 2.20 3.47 -15.81
CA ILE A 126 3.49 2.81 -16.05
C ILE A 126 3.27 1.53 -16.85
N LYS A 127 3.93 1.44 -18.01
CA LYS A 127 3.86 0.27 -18.88
C LYS A 127 4.85 -0.80 -18.42
N PHE A 128 4.37 -2.03 -18.32
CA PHE A 128 5.20 -3.20 -18.06
C PHE A 128 4.89 -4.32 -19.06
N LYS A 129 5.90 -5.11 -19.41
CA LYS A 129 5.71 -6.27 -20.30
C LYS A 129 5.06 -7.39 -19.47
N LYS A 130 3.88 -7.85 -19.88
CA LYS A 130 3.33 -9.10 -19.38
C LYS A 130 4.18 -10.23 -19.94
N GLU A 131 4.98 -10.89 -19.12
CA GLU A 131 5.55 -12.19 -19.49
C GLU A 131 4.38 -13.17 -19.65
N LYS A 132 4.38 -13.90 -20.78
CA LYS A 132 3.29 -14.77 -21.22
C LYS A 132 3.36 -16.13 -20.55
#